data_AF-A0A2E4HTA0-F1
#
_entry.id   AF-A0A2E4HTA0-F1
#
_cell.length_a   1.000
_cell.length_b   1.000
_cell.length_c   1.000
_cell.angle_alpha   90.00
_cell.angle_beta   90.00
_cell.angle_gamma   90.00
#
_symmetry.space_group_name_H-M   'P 1'
#
loop_
_entity.id
_entity.type
_entity.pdbx_description
1 polymer ?
#
loop_
_entity_poly.entity_id
_entity_poly.type
_entity_poly.pdbx_seq_one_letter_code
_entity_poly.pdbx_strand_id
1 'polypeptide(L)'
;MIKVRNMVFALSMLTFAIPNIVNAEEHVVNAAAREFKPAIVYVQPGDTVKFINMTSHNAVTYLVPDGGVNFGEKGKMAGATMVTPPLETNGIFGYVCEPHIGFGMVGVIVVGDVSADQKAATKEKAMAELQGPFKRLIGKINKIKAK
;
A
#
# COMPACT_ATOMS: atom_id res chain seq x y z
N MET A 1 37.81 62.36 22.62
CA MET A 1 36.52 61.71 22.96
C MET A 1 35.83 61.31 21.66
N ILE A 2 35.92 60.03 21.28
CA ILE A 2 35.35 59.50 20.03
C ILE A 2 34.02 58.83 20.37
N LYS A 3 32.90 59.40 19.90
CA LYS A 3 31.57 58.78 20.02
C LYS A 3 31.43 57.70 18.94
N VAL A 4 31.60 56.44 19.34
CA VAL A 4 31.28 55.28 18.49
C VAL A 4 29.76 55.10 18.54
N ARG A 5 29.10 55.27 17.39
CA ARG A 5 27.64 55.16 17.27
C ARG A 5 27.27 53.69 17.05
N ASN A 6 26.55 53.10 17.99
CA ASN A 6 26.06 51.71 17.95
C ASN A 6 25.34 51.44 16.63
N MET A 7 25.96 50.64 15.77
CA MET A 7 25.33 50.09 14.57
C MET A 7 24.71 48.75 14.96
N VAL A 8 23.42 48.78 15.27
CA VAL A 8 22.64 47.56 15.51
C VAL A 8 22.42 46.90 14.15
N PHE A 9 23.21 45.86 13.85
CA PHE A 9 22.91 44.94 12.76
C PHE A 9 21.74 44.06 13.20
N ALA A 10 20.53 44.38 12.72
CA ALA A 10 19.38 43.50 12.84
C ALA A 10 19.60 42.26 11.95
N LEU A 11 20.07 41.17 12.56
CA LEU A 11 20.19 39.87 11.90
C LEU A 11 18.77 39.29 11.72
N SER A 12 18.18 39.54 10.56
CA SER A 12 16.94 38.91 10.10
C SER A 12 17.12 37.39 10.10
N MET A 13 16.52 36.71 11.08
CA MET A 13 16.48 35.26 11.18
C MET A 13 15.54 34.72 10.09
N LEU A 14 16.10 34.45 8.91
CA LEU A 14 15.39 33.83 7.80
C LEU A 14 15.10 32.36 8.18
N THR A 15 13.88 32.10 8.65
CA THR A 15 13.41 30.74 8.90
C THR A 15 13.29 30.00 7.57
N PHE A 16 14.31 29.22 7.24
CA PHE A 16 14.27 28.30 6.12
C PHE A 16 13.21 27.24 6.43
N ALA A 17 12.06 27.29 5.74
CA ALA A 17 11.10 26.20 5.77
C ALA A 17 11.74 25.01 5.06
N ILE A 18 12.28 24.07 5.82
CA ILE A 18 12.77 22.81 5.28
C ILE A 18 11.53 22.06 4.78
N PRO A 19 11.40 21.77 3.46
CA PRO A 19 10.29 20.94 3.01
C PRO A 19 10.38 19.58 3.68
N ASN A 20 9.27 19.09 4.23
CA ASN A 20 9.17 17.71 4.68
C ASN A 20 9.40 16.82 3.46
N ILE A 21 10.60 16.25 3.34
CA ILE A 21 10.89 15.23 2.34
C ILE A 21 10.16 13.98 2.82
N VAL A 22 8.95 13.75 2.30
CA VAL A 22 8.23 12.48 2.46
C VAL A 22 9.03 11.45 1.67
N ASN A 23 9.72 10.56 2.38
CA ASN A 23 10.42 9.44 1.78
C ASN A 23 9.42 8.29 1.63
N ALA A 24 9.41 7.64 0.46
CA ALA A 24 8.64 6.41 0.27
C ALA A 24 9.09 5.34 1.28
N GLU A 25 8.14 4.78 2.01
CA GLU A 25 8.37 3.74 3.01
C GLU A 25 8.21 2.33 2.40
N GLU A 26 8.99 1.37 2.89
CA GLU A 26 8.81 -0.05 2.59
C GLU A 26 8.04 -0.72 3.73
N HIS A 27 6.85 -1.24 3.42
CA HIS A 27 6.00 -1.97 4.36
C HIS A 27 6.18 -3.48 4.20
N VAL A 28 6.32 -4.21 5.29
CA VAL A 28 6.55 -5.67 5.23
C VAL A 28 5.26 -6.47 5.43
N VAL A 29 5.01 -7.41 4.51
CA VAL A 29 4.01 -8.47 4.64
C VAL A 29 4.69 -9.82 4.70
N ASN A 30 4.44 -10.57 5.77
CA ASN A 30 4.95 -11.92 5.94
C ASN A 30 3.97 -12.96 5.41
N ALA A 31 4.40 -13.84 4.51
CA ALA A 31 3.69 -15.08 4.22
C ALA A 31 3.93 -16.08 5.36
N ALA A 32 2.92 -16.28 6.21
CA ALA A 32 2.99 -17.17 7.35
C ALA A 32 1.99 -18.31 7.18
N ALA A 33 2.51 -19.50 6.84
CA ALA A 33 1.70 -20.62 6.36
C ALA A 33 0.79 -20.17 5.20
N ARG A 34 -0.53 -20.32 5.30
CA ARG A 34 -1.48 -20.02 4.22
C ARG A 34 -2.18 -18.65 4.40
N GLU A 35 -1.47 -17.67 4.97
CA GLU A 35 -1.99 -16.33 5.27
C GLU A 35 -0.93 -15.24 5.05
N PHE A 36 -1.37 -14.05 4.63
CA PHE A 36 -0.56 -12.82 4.64
C PHE A 36 -0.69 -12.10 5.98
N LYS A 37 0.44 -11.71 6.59
CA LYS A 37 0.49 -11.01 7.88
C LYS A 37 1.27 -9.69 7.77
N PRO A 38 0.60 -8.54 7.96
CA PRO A 38 -0.84 -8.37 8.12
C PRO A 38 -1.59 -8.64 6.79
N ALA A 39 -2.88 -9.00 6.88
CA ALA A 39 -3.71 -9.25 5.70
C ALA A 39 -4.29 -7.96 5.09
N ILE A 40 -4.22 -6.85 5.82
CA ILE A 40 -4.59 -5.51 5.36
C ILE A 40 -3.43 -4.59 5.75
N VAL A 41 -2.80 -3.96 4.77
CA VAL A 41 -1.76 -2.94 4.97
C VAL A 41 -2.30 -1.60 4.52
N TYR A 42 -1.98 -0.54 5.26
CA TYR A 42 -2.27 0.84 4.87
C TYR A 42 -0.93 1.53 4.59
N VAL A 43 -0.80 2.14 3.42
CA VAL A 43 0.42 2.79 2.95
C VAL A 43 0.10 4.18 2.42
N GLN A 44 1.10 5.03 2.28
CA GLN A 44 0.98 6.32 1.58
C GLN A 44 1.28 6.17 0.08
N PRO A 45 0.82 7.11 -0.77
CA PRO A 45 1.25 7.16 -2.16
C PRO A 45 2.77 7.17 -2.30
N GLY A 46 3.29 6.30 -3.17
CA GLY A 46 4.72 6.14 -3.43
C GLY A 46 5.40 5.05 -2.59
N ASP A 47 4.74 4.57 -1.53
CA ASP A 47 5.26 3.48 -0.72
C ASP A 47 5.30 2.15 -1.50
N THR A 48 6.11 1.22 -1.00
CA THR A 48 6.21 -0.15 -1.52
C THR A 48 5.80 -1.17 -0.46
N VAL A 49 5.37 -2.36 -0.90
CA VAL A 49 5.12 -3.49 -0.02
C VAL A 49 6.08 -4.63 -0.36
N LYS A 50 6.87 -5.05 0.62
CA LYS A 50 7.76 -6.20 0.55
C LYS A 50 7.13 -7.43 1.18
N PHE A 51 6.94 -8.43 0.36
CA PHE A 51 6.50 -9.77 0.76
C PHE A 51 7.71 -10.64 1.09
N ILE A 52 7.73 -11.20 2.30
CA ILE A 52 8.79 -12.11 2.78
C ILE A 52 8.25 -13.53 3.00
N ASN A 53 9.17 -14.50 3.06
CA ASN A 53 8.88 -15.93 3.19
C ASN A 53 8.04 -16.48 2.03
N MET A 54 8.39 -16.08 0.81
CA MET A 54 7.56 -16.31 -0.38
C MET A 54 7.89 -17.58 -1.15
N THR A 55 8.82 -18.44 -0.71
CA THR A 55 9.35 -19.57 -1.50
C THR A 55 8.25 -20.48 -2.04
N SER A 56 7.19 -20.72 -1.26
CA SER A 56 5.99 -21.49 -1.66
C SER A 56 4.76 -20.60 -1.91
N HIS A 57 4.93 -19.30 -2.09
CA HIS A 57 3.85 -18.33 -2.23
C HIS A 57 4.02 -17.43 -3.46
N ASN A 58 2.93 -16.76 -3.82
CA ASN A 58 2.95 -15.60 -4.69
C ASN A 58 1.98 -14.55 -4.13
N ALA A 59 2.07 -13.32 -4.63
CA ALA A 59 1.14 -12.25 -4.35
C ALA A 59 0.83 -11.56 -5.68
N VAL A 60 -0.37 -11.78 -6.19
CA VAL A 60 -0.78 -11.33 -7.52
C VAL A 60 -2.04 -10.48 -7.41
N THR A 61 -2.06 -9.33 -8.08
CA THR A 61 -3.23 -8.45 -8.10
C THR A 61 -4.41 -9.07 -8.84
N TYR A 62 -5.57 -8.96 -8.22
CA TYR A 62 -6.87 -9.33 -8.78
C TYR A 62 -7.87 -8.17 -8.77
N LEU A 63 -7.61 -7.15 -7.94
CA LEU A 63 -8.33 -5.88 -7.95
C LEU A 63 -7.30 -4.76 -7.88
N VAL A 64 -7.46 -3.77 -8.74
CA VAL A 64 -6.59 -2.59 -8.84
C VAL A 64 -7.51 -1.37 -8.98
N PRO A 65 -7.21 -0.25 -8.29
CA PRO A 65 -7.91 1.00 -8.51
C PRO A 65 -7.66 1.51 -9.94
N ASP A 66 -8.56 2.34 -10.46
CA ASP A 66 -8.43 2.84 -11.82
C ASP A 66 -7.15 3.69 -11.95
N GLY A 67 -6.34 3.39 -12.97
CA GLY A 67 -5.01 4.00 -13.15
C GLY A 67 -3.90 3.39 -12.28
N GLY A 68 -4.21 2.41 -11.41
CA GLY A 68 -3.22 1.69 -10.60
C GLY A 68 -2.40 0.67 -11.38
N VAL A 69 -1.23 0.33 -10.83
CA VAL A 69 -0.30 -0.62 -11.43
C VAL A 69 -0.51 -2.02 -10.83
N ASN A 70 -0.56 -3.05 -11.69
CA ASN A 70 -0.62 -4.44 -11.26
C ASN A 70 0.74 -4.90 -10.70
N PHE A 71 0.72 -5.88 -9.80
CA PHE A 71 1.94 -6.54 -9.34
C PHE A 71 1.74 -8.05 -9.21
N GLY A 72 2.87 -8.77 -9.28
CA GLY A 72 2.88 -10.22 -9.40
C GLY A 72 2.43 -10.69 -10.79
N GLU A 73 2.91 -11.87 -11.18
CA GLU A 73 2.53 -12.48 -12.45
C GLU A 73 1.71 -13.74 -12.17
N LYS A 74 0.54 -13.85 -12.81
CA LYS A 74 -0.37 -14.99 -12.64
C LYS A 74 0.33 -16.30 -12.98
N GLY A 75 0.17 -17.29 -12.12
CA GLY A 75 0.78 -18.62 -12.29
C GLY A 75 2.28 -18.67 -12.00
N LYS A 76 2.93 -17.56 -11.61
CA LYS A 76 4.33 -17.55 -11.23
C LYS A 76 4.52 -17.43 -9.72
N MET A 77 5.47 -18.19 -9.20
CA MET A 77 5.92 -18.12 -7.81
C MET A 77 6.84 -16.92 -7.60
N ALA A 78 6.83 -16.35 -6.40
CA ALA A 78 7.58 -15.13 -6.10
C ALA A 78 9.07 -15.35 -5.75
N GLY A 79 9.52 -16.59 -5.55
CA GLY A 79 10.86 -16.86 -5.01
C GLY A 79 10.92 -16.55 -3.51
N ALA A 80 12.10 -16.21 -2.97
CA ALA A 80 12.24 -15.99 -1.52
C ALA A 80 11.49 -14.74 -1.01
N THR A 81 11.47 -13.67 -1.81
CA THR A 81 10.85 -12.37 -1.50
C THR A 81 10.34 -11.71 -2.77
N MET A 82 9.34 -10.84 -2.63
CA MET A 82 8.79 -9.99 -3.71
C MET A 82 8.60 -8.57 -3.19
N VAL A 83 8.74 -7.56 -4.03
CA VAL A 83 8.42 -6.16 -3.69
C VAL A 83 7.49 -5.61 -4.76
N THR A 84 6.47 -4.84 -4.37
CA THR A 84 5.61 -4.12 -5.33
C THR A 84 6.40 -3.02 -6.03
N PRO A 85 5.96 -2.53 -7.21
CA PRO A 85 6.32 -1.18 -7.62
C PRO A 85 5.84 -0.15 -6.58
N PRO A 86 6.36 1.09 -6.60
CA PRO A 86 5.78 2.20 -5.87
C PRO A 86 4.28 2.32 -6.18
N LEU A 87 3.47 2.41 -5.13
CA LEU A 87 2.03 2.45 -5.23
C LEU A 87 1.55 3.91 -5.18
N GLU A 88 1.47 4.55 -6.34
CA GLU A 88 1.11 5.98 -6.44
C GLU A 88 -0.40 6.24 -6.38
N THR A 89 -1.19 5.31 -6.92
CA THR A 89 -2.63 5.51 -7.08
C THR A 89 -3.37 5.22 -5.77
N ASN A 90 -4.03 6.25 -5.23
CA ASN A 90 -4.93 6.08 -4.09
C ASN A 90 -6.02 5.04 -4.37
N GLY A 91 -6.33 4.22 -3.36
CA GLY A 91 -7.39 3.24 -3.46
C GLY A 91 -7.05 1.88 -2.85
N ILE A 92 -7.80 0.87 -3.27
CA ILE A 92 -7.74 -0.47 -2.70
C ILE A 92 -7.20 -1.45 -3.74
N PHE A 93 -6.05 -2.05 -3.45
CA PHE A 93 -5.46 -3.13 -4.23
C PHE A 93 -5.76 -4.46 -3.54
N GLY A 94 -6.47 -5.36 -4.23
CA GLY A 94 -6.73 -6.72 -3.77
C GLY A 94 -5.77 -7.70 -4.41
N TYR A 95 -5.08 -8.49 -3.60
CA TYR A 95 -4.10 -9.46 -4.08
C TYR A 95 -4.29 -10.84 -3.46
N VAL A 96 -3.80 -11.86 -4.17
CA VAL A 96 -4.07 -13.27 -3.90
C VAL A 96 -2.78 -14.07 -4.00
N CYS A 97 -2.63 -15.03 -3.09
CA CYS A 97 -1.73 -16.16 -3.31
C CYS A 97 -2.50 -17.27 -4.02
N GLU A 98 -2.25 -17.43 -5.32
CA GLU A 98 -2.99 -18.36 -6.18
C GLU A 98 -2.84 -19.83 -5.73
N PRO A 99 -1.64 -20.35 -5.40
CA PRO A 99 -1.50 -21.73 -4.93
C PRO A 99 -2.31 -22.05 -3.65
N HIS A 100 -2.58 -21.02 -2.84
CA HIS A 100 -3.25 -21.16 -1.55
C HIS A 100 -4.62 -20.48 -1.51
N ILE A 101 -5.19 -20.12 -2.68
CA ILE A 101 -6.49 -19.46 -2.75
C ILE A 101 -7.59 -20.34 -2.14
N GLY A 102 -7.47 -21.67 -2.24
CA GLY A 102 -8.36 -22.65 -1.62
C GLY A 102 -8.50 -22.49 -0.09
N PHE A 103 -7.46 -21.98 0.57
CA PHE A 103 -7.44 -21.67 2.01
C PHE A 103 -7.77 -20.21 2.33
N GLY A 104 -8.03 -19.39 1.31
CA GLY A 104 -8.39 -17.99 1.48
C GLY A 104 -7.19 -17.07 1.72
N MET A 105 -6.01 -17.44 1.21
CA MET A 105 -4.81 -16.61 1.27
C MET A 105 -4.93 -15.39 0.35
N VAL A 106 -5.62 -14.37 0.85
CA VAL A 106 -5.88 -13.10 0.17
C VAL A 106 -5.53 -11.94 1.09
N GLY A 107 -5.08 -10.83 0.50
CA GLY A 107 -4.76 -9.62 1.23
C GLY A 107 -5.21 -8.38 0.48
N VAL A 108 -5.16 -7.24 1.18
CA VAL A 108 -5.49 -5.93 0.63
C VAL A 108 -4.42 -4.92 1.01
N ILE A 109 -4.04 -4.05 0.07
CA ILE A 109 -3.25 -2.84 0.33
C ILE A 109 -4.19 -1.65 0.12
N VAL A 110 -4.24 -0.76 1.10
CA VAL A 110 -4.98 0.50 1.05
C VAL A 110 -3.96 1.62 0.89
N VAL A 111 -3.99 2.31 -0.24
CA VAL A 111 -3.08 3.41 -0.55
C VAL A 111 -3.80 4.72 -0.30
N GLY A 112 -3.23 5.55 0.59
CA GLY A 112 -3.80 6.82 1.02
C GLY A 112 -5.09 6.65 1.83
N ASP A 113 -5.89 7.70 1.84
CA ASP A 113 -7.21 7.70 2.48
C ASP A 113 -8.27 7.19 1.51
N VAL A 114 -9.12 6.29 2.00
CA VAL A 114 -10.21 5.67 1.22
C VAL A 114 -11.54 5.93 1.89
N SER A 115 -12.44 6.57 1.16
CA SER A 115 -13.79 6.88 1.63
C SER A 115 -14.69 5.65 1.71
N ALA A 116 -15.82 5.77 2.42
CA ALA A 116 -16.83 4.73 2.47
C ALA A 116 -17.37 4.39 1.06
N ASP A 117 -17.53 5.41 0.20
CA ASP A 117 -18.00 5.24 -1.17
C ASP A 117 -16.97 4.53 -2.05
N GLN A 118 -15.69 4.88 -1.92
CA GLN A 118 -14.62 4.18 -2.64
C GLN A 118 -14.52 2.71 -2.21
N LYS A 119 -14.70 2.44 -0.90
CA LYS A 119 -14.78 1.06 -0.38
C LYS A 119 -16.00 0.31 -0.94
N ALA A 120 -17.16 0.97 -1.04
CA ALA A 120 -18.37 0.38 -1.60
C ALA A 120 -18.23 0.09 -3.10
N ALA A 121 -17.70 1.03 -3.88
CA ALA A 121 -17.43 0.88 -5.30
C ALA A 121 -16.42 -0.26 -5.56
N THR A 122 -15.35 -0.35 -4.77
CA THR A 122 -14.39 -1.46 -4.87
C THR A 122 -15.06 -2.81 -4.58
N LYS A 123 -15.96 -2.85 -3.60
CA LYS A 123 -16.71 -4.06 -3.27
C LYS A 123 -17.66 -4.45 -4.40
N GLU A 124 -18.34 -3.51 -5.02
CA GLU A 124 -19.21 -3.76 -6.18
C GLU A 124 -18.40 -4.30 -7.36
N LYS A 125 -17.27 -3.67 -7.70
CA LYS A 125 -16.30 -4.17 -8.69
C LYS A 125 -15.87 -5.60 -8.37
N ALA A 126 -15.51 -5.87 -7.12
CA ALA A 126 -15.14 -7.20 -6.66
C ALA A 126 -16.26 -8.24 -6.80
N MET A 127 -17.53 -7.84 -6.58
CA MET A 127 -18.69 -8.71 -6.74
C MET A 127 -18.98 -9.04 -8.20
N ALA A 128 -18.75 -8.08 -9.10
CA ALA A 128 -18.97 -8.20 -10.54
C ALA A 128 -17.85 -9.00 -11.24
N GLU A 129 -16.59 -8.72 -10.90
CA GLU A 129 -15.42 -9.23 -11.65
C GLU A 129 -14.85 -10.54 -11.09
N LEU A 130 -14.87 -10.73 -9.77
CA LEU A 130 -14.23 -11.90 -9.17
C LEU A 130 -15.14 -13.13 -9.22
N GLN A 131 -14.55 -14.29 -9.46
CA GLN A 131 -15.28 -15.56 -9.51
C GLN A 131 -14.77 -16.54 -8.46
N GLY A 132 -15.62 -17.51 -8.10
CA GLY A 132 -15.26 -18.62 -7.22
C GLY A 132 -14.53 -18.20 -5.93
N PRO A 133 -13.40 -18.83 -5.59
CA PRO A 133 -12.73 -18.58 -4.32
C PRO A 133 -12.07 -17.19 -4.24
N PHE A 134 -11.83 -16.51 -5.36
CA PHE A 134 -11.26 -15.15 -5.39
C PHE A 134 -12.18 -14.12 -4.72
N LYS A 135 -13.50 -14.37 -4.68
CA LYS A 135 -14.48 -13.53 -3.94
C LYS A 135 -14.18 -13.39 -2.45
N ARG A 136 -13.28 -14.21 -1.87
CA ARG A 136 -12.79 -14.05 -0.50
C ARG A 136 -12.14 -12.68 -0.24
N LEU A 137 -11.67 -11.98 -1.29
CA LEU A 137 -11.22 -10.59 -1.20
C LEU A 137 -12.30 -9.65 -0.62
N ILE A 138 -13.58 -9.88 -0.93
CA ILE A 138 -14.70 -9.08 -0.40
C ILE A 138 -14.72 -9.11 1.13
N GLY A 139 -14.37 -10.26 1.73
CA GLY A 139 -14.28 -10.39 3.18
C GLY A 139 -13.19 -9.52 3.81
N LYS A 140 -12.07 -9.31 3.11
CA LYS A 140 -11.01 -8.37 3.53
C LYS A 140 -11.43 -6.93 3.30
N ILE A 141 -12.04 -6.64 2.15
CA ILE A 141 -12.55 -5.30 1.82
C ILE A 141 -13.54 -4.82 2.90
N ASN A 142 -14.48 -5.66 3.33
CA ASN A 142 -15.43 -5.31 4.40
C ASN A 142 -14.74 -4.86 5.70
N LYS A 143 -13.52 -5.33 5.99
CA LYS A 143 -12.74 -5.03 7.20
C LYS A 143 -11.81 -3.81 7.07
N ILE A 144 -11.74 -3.18 5.89
CA ILE A 144 -10.98 -1.94 5.71
C ILE A 144 -11.64 -0.83 6.54
N LYS A 145 -10.83 -0.03 7.23
CA LYS A 145 -11.25 1.21 7.88
C LYS A 145 -11.32 2.29 6.81
N ALA A 146 -12.55 2.68 6.44
CA ALA A 146 -12.77 3.85 5.61
C ALA A 146 -12.60 5.12 6.46
N LYS A 147 -12.17 6.21 5.83
CA LYS A 147 -11.99 7.52 6.46
C LYS A 147 -12.92 8.56 5.82
#